data_AF-A0A7X2P900-F1
#
_entry.id   AF-A0A7X2P900-F1
#
_cell.length_a   1.000
_cell.length_b   1.000
_cell.length_c   1.000
_cell.angle_alpha   90.00
_cell.angle_beta   90.00
_cell.angle_gamma   90.00
#
_symmetry.space_group_name_H-M   'P 1'
#
loop_
_entity.id
_entity.type
_entity.pdbx_description
1 polymer ?
#
loop_
_entity_poly.entity_id
_entity_poly.type
_entity_poly.pdbx_seq_one_letter_code
_entity_poly.pdbx_strand_id
1 'polypeptide(L)'
;MIEYIGKAARLEQLAEEAAELAQAALKCARIERGENPTPVTEREAKAHLIEEFTDVETCAKELKLSANRDIEVMKIRRFYDRLKEIDEDPDDDHIDEDIQAAEMAAEDMPDNEDIPFC
;
A
#
# COMPACT_ATOMS: atom_id res chain seq x y z
N MET A 1 16.18 -29.29 -15.17
CA MET A 1 14.76 -29.60 -14.97
C MET A 1 14.30 -28.61 -13.92
N ILE A 2 13.53 -27.59 -14.30
CA ILE A 2 13.04 -26.60 -13.33
C ILE A 2 11.95 -27.33 -12.53
N GLU A 3 12.26 -27.70 -11.29
CA GLU A 3 11.27 -28.28 -10.39
C GLU A 3 10.12 -27.28 -10.25
N TYR A 4 8.93 -27.70 -10.66
CA TYR A 4 7.75 -26.87 -10.55
C TYR A 4 7.43 -26.74 -9.06
N ILE A 5 7.75 -25.59 -8.47
CA ILE A 5 7.42 -25.30 -7.07
C ILE A 5 5.91 -25.53 -6.89
N GLY A 6 5.53 -26.36 -5.92
CA GLY A 6 4.13 -26.64 -5.64
C GLY A 6 3.37 -25.40 -5.17
N LYS A 7 2.04 -25.39 -5.30
CA LYS A 7 1.22 -24.29 -4.78
C LYS A 7 1.44 -24.08 -3.27
N ALA A 8 1.64 -25.15 -2.50
CA ALA A 8 1.93 -25.08 -1.07
C ALA A 8 3.23 -24.31 -0.80
N ALA A 9 4.33 -24.67 -1.49
CA ALA A 9 5.61 -23.99 -1.35
C ALA A 9 5.56 -22.51 -1.75
N ARG A 10 4.75 -22.13 -2.76
CA ARG A 10 4.53 -20.69 -3.07
C ARG A 10 3.74 -19.94 -1.98
N LEU A 11 2.82 -20.61 -1.29
CA LEU A 11 2.11 -20.04 -0.15
C LEU A 11 3.02 -19.91 1.08
N GLU A 12 3.92 -20.88 1.29
CA GLU A 12 4.97 -20.82 2.31
C GLU A 12 5.90 -19.63 2.04
N GLN A 13 6.34 -19.44 0.79
CA GLN A 13 7.13 -18.27 0.40
C GLN A 13 6.39 -16.97 0.67
N LEU A 14 5.14 -16.83 0.23
CA LEU A 14 4.34 -15.62 0.50
C LEU A 14 4.24 -15.31 2.01
N ALA A 15 4.14 -16.33 2.86
CA ALA A 15 4.09 -16.15 4.30
C ALA A 15 5.44 -15.71 4.88
N GLU A 16 6.55 -16.21 4.35
CA GLU A 16 7.91 -15.80 4.71
C GLU A 16 8.15 -14.34 4.36
N GLU A 17 7.93 -13.95 3.09
CA GLU A 17 8.09 -12.55 2.64
C GLU A 17 7.21 -11.58 3.45
N ALA A 18 5.98 -11.99 3.78
CA ALA A 18 5.08 -11.15 4.57
C ALA A 18 5.58 -10.95 6.01
N ALA A 19 6.28 -11.94 6.58
CA ALA A 19 6.90 -11.82 7.89
C ALA A 19 8.14 -10.91 7.84
N GLU A 20 8.94 -10.98 6.78
CA GLU A 20 10.10 -10.12 6.56
C GLU A 20 9.67 -8.65 6.34
N LEU A 21 8.63 -8.42 5.52
CA LEU A 21 8.00 -7.11 5.36
C LEU A 21 7.50 -6.54 6.70
N ALA A 22 6.84 -7.37 7.52
CA ALA A 22 6.39 -6.94 8.84
C ALA A 22 7.56 -6.52 9.73
N GLN A 23 8.69 -7.24 9.69
CA GLN A 23 9.88 -6.88 10.45
C GLN A 23 10.53 -5.59 9.93
N ALA A 24 10.60 -5.38 8.61
CA ALA A 24 11.09 -4.16 8.00
C ALA A 24 10.23 -2.94 8.38
N ALA A 25 8.90 -3.09 8.35
CA ALA A 25 7.97 -2.04 8.77
C ALA A 25 8.15 -1.66 10.25
N LEU A 26 8.30 -2.65 11.14
CA LEU A 26 8.56 -2.42 12.56
C LEU A 26 9.90 -1.72 12.79
N LYS A 27 10.92 -2.02 11.97
CA LYS A 27 12.22 -1.35 12.01
C LYS A 27 12.09 0.14 11.66
N CYS A 28 11.40 0.47 10.57
CA CYS A 28 11.08 1.85 10.21
C CYS A 28 10.30 2.55 11.33
N ALA A 29 9.27 1.92 11.89
CA ALA A 29 8.46 2.51 12.95
C ALA A 29 9.27 2.83 14.23
N ARG A 30 10.29 2.02 14.57
CA ARG A 30 11.20 2.30 15.68
C ARG A 30 12.11 3.49 15.41
N ILE A 31 12.58 3.64 14.16
CA ILE A 31 13.38 4.79 13.73
C ILE A 31 12.57 6.08 13.87
N GLU A 32 11.32 6.08 13.40
CA GLU A 32 10.40 7.24 13.53
C GLU A 32 10.15 7.63 15.00
N ARG A 33 10.05 6.66 15.92
CA ARG A 33 9.91 6.94 17.36
C ARG A 33 11.22 7.29 18.07
N GLY A 34 12.36 7.24 17.38
CA GLY A 34 13.67 7.50 17.97
C GLY A 34 14.13 6.44 18.99
N GLU A 35 13.54 5.24 18.98
CA GLU A 35 13.80 4.16 19.95
C GLU A 35 15.12 3.39 19.69
N ASN A 36 16.10 3.99 19.00
CA ASN A 36 17.06 3.22 18.21
C ASN A 36 18.44 2.95 18.88
N PRO A 37 18.75 1.68 19.21
CA PRO A 37 20.12 1.17 19.35
C PRO A 37 20.66 0.43 18.10
N THR A 38 19.91 0.34 16.99
CA THR A 38 20.35 -0.36 15.76
C THR A 38 21.27 0.51 14.88
N PRO A 39 22.30 -0.08 14.24
CA PRO A 39 23.32 0.68 13.51
C PRO A 39 22.92 1.10 12.09
N VAL A 40 21.67 0.85 11.68
CA VAL A 40 21.21 1.12 10.31
C VAL A 40 20.58 2.49 10.19
N THR A 41 20.80 3.13 9.05
CA THR A 41 20.23 4.43 8.72
C THR A 41 18.76 4.33 8.33
N GLU A 42 18.02 5.43 8.46
CA GLU A 42 16.63 5.54 7.97
C GLU A 42 16.52 5.17 6.48
N ARG A 43 17.49 5.63 5.67
CA ARG A 43 17.56 5.33 4.23
C ARG A 43 17.68 3.83 3.96
N GLU A 44 18.53 3.13 4.71
CA GLU A 44 18.70 1.68 4.58
C GLU A 44 17.45 0.93 5.04
N ALA A 45 16.80 1.36 6.13
CA ALA A 45 15.56 0.77 6.60
C ALA A 45 14.42 0.93 5.57
N LYS A 46 14.32 2.11 4.93
CA LYS A 46 13.35 2.36 3.85
C LYS A 46 13.64 1.53 2.61
N ALA A 47 14.90 1.38 2.22
CA ALA A 47 15.28 0.52 1.10
C ALA A 47 14.89 -0.93 1.35
N HIS A 48 15.17 -1.45 2.55
CA HIS A 48 14.78 -2.80 2.95
C HIS A 48 13.25 -2.96 2.95
N LEU A 49 12.51 -1.97 3.44
CA LEU A 49 11.04 -2.02 3.42
C LEU A 49 10.46 -2.16 2.00
N ILE A 50 11.06 -1.47 1.02
CA ILE A 50 10.65 -1.54 -0.38
C ILE A 50 10.98 -2.91 -0.99
N GLU A 51 12.15 -3.45 -0.68
CA GLU A 51 12.59 -4.79 -1.11
C GLU A 51 11.59 -5.85 -0.66
N GLU A 52 11.31 -5.93 0.64
CA GLU A 52 10.37 -6.92 1.20
C GLU A 52 8.94 -6.75 0.65
N PHE A 53 8.50 -5.52 0.41
CA PHE A 53 7.20 -5.28 -0.20
C PHE A 53 7.15 -5.82 -1.64
N THR A 54 8.25 -5.66 -2.38
CA THR A 54 8.38 -6.16 -3.75
C THR A 54 8.37 -7.68 -3.78
N ASP A 55 8.98 -8.34 -2.80
CA ASP A 55 9.02 -9.80 -2.70
C ASP A 55 7.63 -10.38 -2.35
N VAL A 56 6.90 -9.75 -1.42
CA VAL A 56 5.48 -10.07 -1.15
C VAL A 56 4.62 -9.91 -2.40
N GLU A 57 4.78 -8.79 -3.12
CA GLU A 57 4.00 -8.51 -4.32
C GLU A 57 4.28 -9.54 -5.43
N THR A 58 5.55 -9.93 -5.58
CA THR A 58 5.99 -10.95 -6.54
C THR A 58 5.39 -12.31 -6.21
N CYS A 59 5.44 -12.74 -4.94
CA CYS A 59 4.81 -13.98 -4.49
C CYS A 59 3.29 -13.97 -4.71
N ALA A 60 2.63 -12.84 -4.46
CA ALA A 60 1.19 -12.69 -4.69
C ALA A 60 0.84 -12.81 -6.19
N LYS A 61 1.64 -12.21 -7.07
CA LYS A 61 1.49 -12.30 -8.54
C LYS A 61 1.66 -13.75 -9.03
N GLU A 62 2.66 -14.47 -8.54
CA GLU A 62 2.89 -15.90 -8.86
C GLU A 62 1.73 -16.81 -8.40
N LEU A 63 1.04 -16.40 -7.34
CA LEU A 63 -0.18 -17.06 -6.86
C LEU A 63 -1.47 -16.58 -7.57
N LYS A 64 -1.35 -15.63 -8.50
CA LYS A 64 -2.47 -14.98 -9.20
C LYS A 64 -3.49 -14.36 -8.24
N LEU A 65 -3.00 -13.82 -7.13
CA LEU A 65 -3.81 -13.06 -6.19
C LEU A 65 -3.99 -11.64 -6.75
N SER A 66 -5.21 -11.12 -6.64
CA SER A 66 -5.51 -9.73 -6.93
C SER A 66 -6.21 -9.09 -5.74
N ALA A 67 -5.91 -7.82 -5.51
CA ALA A 67 -6.65 -7.04 -4.52
C ALA A 67 -8.10 -6.89 -4.98
N ASN A 68 -9.03 -7.03 -4.03
CA ASN A 68 -10.41 -6.65 -4.26
C ASN A 68 -10.53 -5.13 -4.08
N ARG A 69 -10.80 -4.43 -5.19
CA ARG A 69 -10.83 -2.96 -5.24
C ARG A 69 -11.87 -2.34 -4.31
N ASP A 70 -13.04 -2.97 -4.15
CA ASP A 70 -14.09 -2.47 -3.24
C ASP A 70 -13.62 -2.54 -1.78
N ILE A 71 -12.97 -3.65 -1.41
CA ILE A 71 -12.40 -3.84 -0.07
C ILE A 71 -11.25 -2.85 0.16
N GLU A 72 -10.41 -2.62 -0.83
CA GLU A 72 -9.31 -1.67 -0.78
C GLU A 72 -9.82 -0.24 -0.54
N VAL A 73 -10.77 0.25 -1.36
CA VAL A 73 -11.36 1.59 -1.20
C VAL A 73 -11.98 1.76 0.18
N MET A 74 -12.72 0.76 0.67
CA MET A 74 -13.29 0.79 2.02
C MET A 74 -12.21 0.87 3.11
N LYS A 75 -11.10 0.13 2.97
CA LYS A 75 -10.01 0.15 3.95
C LYS A 75 -9.21 1.45 3.91
N ILE A 76 -8.98 1.99 2.71
CA ILE A 76 -8.31 3.28 2.51
C ILE A 76 -9.14 4.40 3.13
N ARG A 77 -10.45 4.45 2.87
CA ARG A 77 -11.36 5.42 3.53
C ARG A 77 -11.24 5.36 5.05
N ARG A 78 -11.37 4.17 5.64
CA ARG A 78 -11.19 3.98 7.09
C ARG A 78 -9.81 4.37 7.62
N PHE A 79 -8.78 4.29 6.78
CA PHE A 79 -7.43 4.72 7.16
C PHE A 79 -7.34 6.24 7.17
N TYR A 80 -7.90 6.92 6.16
CA TYR A 80 -7.98 8.38 6.12
C TYR A 80 -8.86 8.95 7.23
N ASP A 81 -10.00 8.33 7.55
CA ASP A 81 -10.85 8.78 8.67
C ASP A 81 -10.06 8.82 9.99
N ARG A 82 -9.23 7.80 10.25
CA ARG A 82 -8.33 7.78 11.42
C ARG A 82 -7.23 8.84 11.38
N LEU A 83 -6.83 9.31 10.21
CA LEU A 83 -5.87 10.42 10.09
C LEU A 83 -6.57 11.76 10.29
N LYS A 84 -7.79 11.94 9.77
CA LYS A 84 -8.60 13.15 9.98
C LYS A 84 -8.94 13.40 11.45
N GLU A 85 -9.21 12.34 12.22
CA GLU A 85 -9.40 12.46 13.68
C GLU A 85 -8.13 12.91 14.44
N ILE A 86 -6.94 12.82 13.81
CA ILE A 86 -5.66 13.30 14.37
C ILE A 86 -5.40 14.77 13.97
N ASP A 87 -5.96 15.20 12.84
CA ASP A 87 -5.78 16.52 12.20
C ASP A 87 -6.98 17.48 12.43
N GLU A 88 -7.86 17.26 13.43
CA GLU A 88 -8.81 18.28 13.88
C GLU A 88 -8.06 19.45 14.56
N ASP A 89 -7.34 20.24 13.77
CA ASP A 89 -7.11 21.66 14.03
C ASP A 89 -8.41 22.36 13.56
N PRO A 90 -9.24 22.90 14.46
CA PRO A 90 -10.63 23.29 14.18
C PRO A 90 -10.82 24.51 13.25
N ASP A 91 -9.77 24.97 12.57
CA ASP A 91 -9.75 26.21 11.77
C ASP A 91 -9.37 26.02 10.27
N ASP A 92 -9.23 24.79 9.74
CA ASP A 92 -8.88 24.57 8.32
C ASP A 92 -10.10 24.32 7.41
N ASP A 93 -10.80 25.41 7.08
CA ASP A 93 -12.00 25.45 6.23
C ASP A 93 -11.71 25.30 4.71
N HIS A 94 -10.49 24.94 4.29
CA HIS A 94 -10.08 24.97 2.87
C HIS A 94 -10.19 23.63 2.14
N ILE A 95 -10.46 22.52 2.84
CA ILE A 95 -10.44 21.18 2.23
C ILE A 95 -11.74 20.85 1.47
N ASP A 96 -12.87 21.46 1.84
CA ASP A 96 -14.16 21.20 1.18
C ASP A 96 -14.19 21.67 -0.29
N GLU A 97 -13.44 22.72 -0.63
CA GLU A 97 -13.35 23.22 -2.01
C GLU A 97 -12.56 22.24 -2.92
N ASP A 98 -11.50 21.62 -2.41
CA ASP A 98 -10.68 20.68 -3.18
C ASP A 98 -11.36 19.32 -3.37
N ILE A 99 -12.12 18.85 -2.37
CA ILE A 99 -12.92 17.62 -2.47
C ILE A 99 -14.06 17.83 -3.47
N GLN A 100 -14.76 18.97 -3.41
CA GLN A 100 -15.81 19.29 -4.39
C GLN A 100 -15.25 19.44 -5.81
N ALA A 101 -14.07 20.05 -5.97
CA ALA A 101 -13.42 20.15 -7.28
C ALA A 101 -13.06 18.78 -7.87
N ALA A 102 -12.59 17.84 -7.04
CA ALA A 102 -12.27 16.48 -7.47
C ALA A 102 -13.51 15.65 -7.82
N GLU A 103 -14.62 15.81 -7.08
CA GLU A 103 -15.90 15.16 -7.39
C GLU A 103 -16.51 15.71 -8.68
N MET A 104 -16.50 17.04 -8.88
CA MET A 104 -16.99 17.66 -10.12
C MET A 104 -16.18 17.24 -11.35
N ALA A 105 -14.86 17.08 -11.22
CA ALA A 105 -14.00 16.62 -12.33
C ALA A 105 -14.22 15.14 -12.70
N ALA A 106 -14.76 14.33 -11.78
CA ALA A 106 -15.08 12.93 -12.04
C ALA A 106 -16.43 12.74 -12.75
N GLU A 107 -17.37 13.69 -12.63
CA GLU A 107 -18.68 13.64 -13.29
C GLU A 107 -18.63 14.06 -14.77
N ASP A 108 -17.62 14.85 -15.19
CA ASP A 108 -17.46 15.35 -16.57
C ASP A 108 -16.61 14.42 -17.47
N MET A 109 -16.27 13.20 -17.03
CA MET A 109 -15.59 12.24 -17.90
C MET A 109 -16.58 11.65 -18.93
N PRO A 110 -16.42 11.88 -20.24
CA PRO A 110 -17.32 11.31 -21.23
C PRO A 110 -17.23 9.78 -21.25
N ASP A 111 -18.38 9.12 -21.31
CA ASP A 111 -18.50 7.67 -21.43
C ASP A 111 -17.63 7.16 -22.59
N ASN A 112 -16.66 6.33 -22.24
CA ASN A 112 -15.69 5.74 -23.16
C ASN A 112 -16.35 4.63 -23.99
N GLU A 113 -17.24 4.98 -24.91
CA GLU A 113 -17.80 4.05 -25.90
C GLU A 113 -17.23 4.20 -27.33
N ASP A 114 -16.32 5.14 -27.59
CA ASP A 114 -15.79 5.37 -28.96
C ASP A 114 -14.26 5.58 -29.01
N ILE A 115 -13.47 4.62 -28.52
CA ILE A 115 -12.04 4.55 -28.87
C ILE A 115 -11.81 3.38 -29.83
N PRO A 116 -11.50 3.63 -31.12
CA PRO A 116 -11.23 2.57 -32.07
C PRO A 116 -9.90 1.90 -31.71
N PHE A 117 -9.94 0.57 -31.61
CA PHE A 117 -8.75 -0.26 -31.48
C PHE A 117 -7.84 -0.08 -32.70
N CYS A 118 -6.64 0.48 -32.47
CA CYS A 118 -5.48 0.42 -33.35
C CYS A 118 -4.24 0.24 -32.49
#